data_AF-A0A0L8GY50-F1
#
_entry.id   AF-A0A0L8GY50-F1
#
_cell.length_a   1.000
_cell.length_b   1.000
_cell.length_c   1.000
_cell.angle_alpha   90.00
_cell.angle_beta   90.00
_cell.angle_gamma   90.00
#
_symmetry.space_group_name_H-M   'P 1'
#
loop_
_entity.id
_entity.type
_entity.pdbx_description
1 polymer ?
#
loop_
_entity_poly.entity_id
_entity_poly.type
_entity_poly.pdbx_seq_one_letter_code
_entity_poly.pdbx_strand_id
1 'polypeptide(L)'
;VSIESEQCPPLSAYVRGWNHPCGLICCRVPNEPNKTKLVNLIQPDLGGMVPRGLVEAAMPPSIEGFYINLNGALKDDGKLISSDE
;
A
#
# COMPACT_ATOMS: atom_id res chain seq x y z
N VAL A 1 -3.81 -10.86 -2.92
CA VAL A 1 -3.03 -11.67 -3.88
C VAL A 1 -3.43 -11.29 -5.29
N SER A 2 -2.48 -11.18 -6.22
CA SER A 2 -2.77 -10.97 -7.63
C SER A 2 -3.51 -12.17 -8.21
N ILE A 3 -4.42 -11.90 -9.13
CA ILE A 3 -5.18 -12.90 -9.88
C ILE A 3 -5.05 -12.59 -11.37
N GLU A 4 -5.07 -13.62 -12.20
CA GLU A 4 -5.19 -13.46 -13.64
C GLU A 4 -6.67 -13.24 -14.00
N SER A 5 -6.93 -12.28 -14.89
CA SER A 5 -8.29 -11.94 -15.33
C SER A 5 -8.26 -11.46 -16.76
N GLU A 6 -9.13 -12.05 -17.60
CA GLU A 6 -9.31 -11.65 -19.00
C GLU A 6 -9.83 -10.21 -19.15
N GLN A 7 -10.44 -9.66 -18.09
CA GLN A 7 -10.91 -8.27 -18.06
C GLN A 7 -9.77 -7.25 -17.99
N CYS A 8 -8.56 -7.68 -17.61
CA CYS A 8 -7.40 -6.81 -17.48
C CYS A 8 -6.14 -7.51 -18.06
N PRO A 9 -6.06 -7.67 -19.39
CA PRO A 9 -4.95 -8.34 -20.04
C PRO A 9 -3.64 -7.55 -19.87
N PRO A 10 -2.46 -8.22 -19.94
CA PRO A 10 -1.17 -7.53 -19.95
C PRO A 10 -1.06 -6.57 -21.14
N LEU A 11 -0.45 -5.41 -20.91
CA LEU A 11 -0.21 -4.38 -21.91
C LEU A 11 1.29 -4.19 -22.06
N SER A 12 1.80 -4.13 -23.30
CA SER A 12 3.25 -4.00 -23.56
C SER A 12 3.88 -2.73 -22.95
N ALA A 13 3.08 -1.69 -22.71
CA ALA A 13 3.53 -0.46 -22.08
C ALA A 13 3.81 -0.58 -20.56
N TYR A 14 3.41 -1.68 -19.91
CA TYR A 14 3.50 -1.84 -18.47
C TYR A 14 4.06 -3.21 -18.09
N VAL A 15 5.00 -3.23 -17.13
CA VAL A 15 5.40 -4.48 -16.50
C VAL A 15 4.29 -4.93 -15.55
N ARG A 16 3.78 -6.16 -15.74
CA ARG A 16 2.76 -6.73 -14.87
C ARG A 16 3.41 -7.31 -13.61
N GLY A 17 3.43 -6.51 -12.54
CA GLY A 17 3.83 -6.98 -11.22
C GLY A 17 2.86 -8.02 -10.64
N TRP A 18 3.36 -8.85 -9.74
CA TRP A 18 2.63 -9.91 -9.06
C TRP A 18 2.67 -9.72 -7.54
N ASN A 19 1.51 -9.50 -6.92
CA ASN A 19 1.41 -9.47 -5.47
C ASN A 19 1.14 -10.90 -4.95
N HIS A 20 2.07 -11.43 -4.15
CA HIS A 20 1.82 -12.63 -3.34
C HIS A 20 0.76 -12.35 -2.25
N PRO A 21 0.37 -13.32 -1.39
CA PRO A 21 -0.54 -13.05 -0.27
C PRO A 21 -0.08 -11.84 0.56
N CYS A 22 -0.83 -10.76 0.45
CA CYS A 22 -0.50 -9.44 0.98
C CYS A 22 -1.80 -8.69 1.27
N GLY A 23 -1.73 -7.60 2.03
CA GLY A 23 -2.91 -6.79 2.32
C GLY A 23 -2.69 -5.72 3.38
N LEU A 24 -3.74 -4.92 3.55
CA LEU A 24 -3.86 -3.90 4.57
C LEU A 24 -4.83 -4.37 5.65
N ILE A 25 -4.45 -4.20 6.91
CA ILE A 25 -5.24 -4.62 8.07
C ILE A 25 -5.46 -3.39 8.96
N CYS A 26 -6.72 -3.02 9.16
CA CYS A 26 -7.11 -2.01 10.13
C CYS A 26 -7.32 -2.68 11.50
N CYS A 27 -6.36 -2.50 12.39
CA CYS A 27 -6.46 -2.99 13.76
C CYS A 27 -7.10 -1.92 14.66
N ARG A 28 -7.98 -2.35 15.57
CA ARG A 28 -8.53 -1.48 16.62
C ARG A 28 -7.42 -1.09 17.60
N VAL A 29 -7.47 0.15 18.08
CA VAL A 29 -6.63 0.61 19.19
C VAL A 29 -7.48 0.54 20.47
N PRO A 30 -7.08 -0.22 21.50
CA PRO A 30 -7.85 -0.34 22.74
C PRO A 30 -8.14 1.04 23.35
N ASN A 31 -9.39 1.27 23.74
CA ASN A 31 -9.88 2.51 24.35
C ASN A 31 -9.83 3.77 23.46
N GLU A 32 -9.47 3.64 22.17
CA GLU A 32 -9.38 4.77 21.24
C GLU A 32 -10.24 4.51 19.99
N PRO A 33 -11.58 4.65 20.07
CA PRO A 33 -12.50 4.28 18.99
C PRO A 33 -12.31 5.11 17.71
N ASN A 34 -11.72 6.31 17.83
CA ASN A 34 -11.43 7.22 16.72
C ASN A 34 -10.04 6.99 16.11
N LYS A 35 -9.32 5.94 16.52
CA LYS A 35 -7.99 5.60 15.97
C LYS A 35 -7.94 4.17 15.47
N THR A 36 -7.11 3.95 14.45
CA THR A 36 -6.79 2.62 13.95
C THR A 36 -5.29 2.49 13.74
N LYS A 37 -4.76 1.29 13.99
CA LYS A 37 -3.42 0.90 13.56
C LYS A 37 -3.54 0.23 12.20
N LEU A 38 -3.05 0.88 11.15
CA LEU A 38 -3.01 0.32 9.80
C LEU A 38 -1.71 -0.47 9.59
N VAL A 39 -1.82 -1.79 9.45
CA VAL A 39 -0.70 -2.68 9.15
C VAL A 39 -0.69 -3.01 7.66
N ASN A 40 0.43 -2.80 7.00
CA ASN A 40 0.65 -3.19 5.62
C ASN A 40 1.58 -4.39 5.54
N LEU A 41 1.09 -5.52 5.03
CA LEU A 41 1.87 -6.70 4.69
C LEU A 41 2.01 -6.71 3.17
N ILE A 42 3.21 -6.46 2.65
CA ILE A 42 3.46 -6.37 1.21
C ILE A 42 4.47 -7.42 0.76
N GLN A 43 4.16 -8.13 -0.31
CA GLN A 43 5.01 -9.16 -0.91
C GLN A 43 4.91 -9.08 -2.44
N PRO A 44 5.44 -8.01 -3.06
CA PRO A 44 5.35 -7.84 -4.50
C PRO A 44 6.57 -8.44 -5.20
N ASP A 45 6.32 -9.11 -6.32
CA ASP A 45 7.27 -9.26 -7.40
C ASP A 45 7.00 -8.16 -8.42
N LEU A 46 7.95 -7.24 -8.61
CA LEU A 46 7.79 -6.14 -9.57
C LEU A 46 7.89 -6.63 -11.02
N GLY A 47 8.39 -7.85 -11.24
CA GLY A 47 8.67 -8.40 -12.56
C GLY A 47 9.77 -7.66 -13.29
N GLY A 48 9.88 -7.93 -14.60
CA GLY A 48 10.89 -7.31 -15.46
C GLY A 48 12.33 -7.69 -15.08
N MET A 49 13.29 -6.92 -15.60
CA MET A 49 14.72 -7.13 -15.38
C MET A 49 15.28 -6.10 -14.39
N VAL A 50 14.65 -5.97 -13.23
CA VAL A 50 15.06 -5.02 -12.19
C VAL A 50 16.01 -5.72 -11.19
N PRO A 51 17.21 -5.19 -10.91
CA PRO A 51 18.09 -5.76 -9.91
C PRO A 51 17.43 -5.80 -8.53
N ARG A 52 17.55 -6.93 -7.82
CA ARG A 52 16.93 -7.12 -6.49
C ARG A 52 17.27 -5.98 -5.52
N GLY A 53 18.53 -5.55 -5.46
CA GLY A 53 18.93 -4.46 -4.56
C GLY A 53 18.23 -3.13 -4.85
N LEU A 54 17.85 -2.88 -6.11
CA LEU A 54 17.07 -1.68 -6.47
C LEU A 54 15.61 -1.83 -6.04
N VAL A 55 15.04 -3.02 -6.18
CA VAL A 55 13.70 -3.33 -5.64
C VAL A 55 13.68 -3.12 -4.13
N GLU A 56 14.62 -3.71 -3.41
CA GLU A 56 14.73 -3.59 -1.95
C GLU A 56 14.93 -2.14 -1.49
N ALA A 57 15.68 -1.33 -2.25
CA ALA A 57 15.85 0.09 -1.94
C ALA A 57 14.59 0.93 -2.24
N ALA A 58 13.81 0.57 -3.25
CA ALA A 58 12.61 1.32 -3.65
C ALA A 58 11.39 1.01 -2.78
N MET A 59 11.32 -0.19 -2.18
CA MET A 59 10.14 -0.64 -1.43
C MET A 59 9.86 0.20 -0.16
N PRO A 60 10.82 0.44 0.76
CA PRO A 60 10.57 1.22 1.97
C PRO A 60 10.04 2.63 1.72
N PRO A 61 10.65 3.49 0.86
CA PRO A 61 10.12 4.83 0.63
C PRO A 61 8.77 4.82 -0.09
N SER A 62 8.48 3.80 -0.91
CA SER A 62 7.14 3.65 -1.52
C SER A 62 6.05 3.40 -0.48
N ILE A 63 6.36 2.60 0.55
CA ILE A 63 5.44 2.32 1.67
C ILE A 63 5.27 3.56 2.56
N GLU A 64 6.35 4.29 2.82
CA GLU A 64 6.29 5.57 3.54
C GLU A 64 5.40 6.58 2.79
N GLY A 65 5.63 6.74 1.49
CA GLY A 65 4.82 7.60 0.62
C GLY A 65 3.33 7.22 0.64
N PHE A 66 3.01 5.92 0.70
CA PHE A 66 1.62 5.47 0.87
C PHE A 66 0.98 6.03 2.15
N TYR A 67 1.68 5.96 3.29
CA TYR A 67 1.14 6.47 4.57
C TYR A 67 1.00 8.00 4.57
N ILE A 68 1.96 8.72 3.98
CA ILE A 68 1.89 10.18 3.83
C ILE A 68 0.67 10.58 3.00
N ASN A 69 0.49 9.93 1.84
CA ASN A 69 -0.63 10.21 0.94
C ASN A 69 -1.97 9.85 1.57
N LEU A 70 -2.05 8.72 2.28
CA LEU A 70 -3.26 8.32 3.01
C LEU A 70 -3.64 9.36 4.07
N ASN A 71 -2.66 9.83 4.84
CA ASN A 71 -2.88 10.86 5.84
C ASN A 71 -3.40 12.16 5.22
N GLY A 72 -2.85 12.57 4.07
CA GLY A 72 -3.35 13.72 3.30
C GLY A 72 -4.80 13.50 2.85
N ALA A 73 -5.09 12.37 2.20
CA ALA A 73 -6.43 12.06 1.72
C ALA A 73 -7.49 12.03 2.84
N LEU A 74 -7.15 11.51 4.02
CA LEU A 74 -8.08 11.48 5.14
C LEU A 74 -8.33 12.86 5.75
N LYS A 75 -7.35 13.77 5.69
CA LYS A 75 -7.53 15.18 6.07
C LYS A 75 -8.45 15.89 5.08
N ASP A 76 -8.21 15.70 3.78
CA ASP A 76 -9.02 16.32 2.72
C ASP A 76 -10.48 15.81 2.75
N ASP A 77 -10.67 14.53 3.09
CA ASP A 77 -11.98 13.90 3.27
C ASP A 77 -12.66 14.27 4.61
N GLY A 78 -11.99 15.05 5.47
CA GLY A 78 -12.50 15.49 6.77
C GLY A 78 -12.66 14.37 7.82
N LYS A 79 -12.11 13.18 7.54
CA LYS A 79 -12.21 11.99 8.42
C LYS A 79 -11.06 11.86 9.40
N LEU A 80 -9.96 12.59 9.19
CA LEU A 80 -8.88 12.70 10.16
C LEU A 80 -9.04 13.97 10.98
N ILE A 81 -9.56 13.82 12.18
CA ILE A 81 -9.63 14.90 13.18
C ILE A 81 -8.24 15.00 13.82
N SER A 82 -7.62 16.19 13.75
CA SER A 82 -6.35 16.45 14.43
C SER A 82 -6.50 16.19 15.93
N SER A 83 -5.49 15.60 16.56
CA SER A 83 -5.50 15.27 17.99
C SER A 83 -5.41 16.50 18.92
N ASP A 84 -5.61 17.71 18.38
CA ASP A 84 -5.41 19.00 19.05
C ASP A 84 -6.75 19.70 19.41
N GLU A 85 -7.89 19.01 19.32
CA GLU A 85 -9.20 19.45 19.85
C GLU A 85 -9.70 18.56 20.99
#